data_AF-A0A7S1ML42-F1
#
_entry.id   AF-A0A7S1ML42-F1
#
_cell.length_a   1.000
_cell.length_b   1.000
_cell.length_c   1.000
_cell.angle_alpha   90.00
_cell.angle_beta   90.00
_cell.angle_gamma   90.00
#
_symmetry.space_group_name_H-M   'P 1'
#
loop_
_entity.id
_entity.type
_entity.pdbx_description
1 polymer ?
#
loop_
_entity_poly.entity_id
_entity_poly.type
_entity_poly.pdbx_seq_one_letter_code
_entity_poly.pdbx_strand_id
1 'polypeptide(L)'
;MLKFLLSLVHGFQLMMNVGAILCFIVYGISNAEDSQTLALGVMLIVVVFLTSAFQTYQEGKADKIMEELRALVADAVYVYRDGEITQVPADQITVGDIVQVKAGEKVPADLRILTAQDLKVNNASLTGENVDIKLGPNANHKRLYEAQNIARSGCNFTCGTGTGIVFATGDHTFFGQIAKSTV
;
A
#
# COMPACT_ATOMS: atom_id res chain seq x y z
N MET A 1 -2.38 -9.45 17.68
CA MET A 1 -2.97 -10.60 18.41
C MET A 1 -3.47 -11.69 17.47
N LEU A 2 -4.30 -11.37 16.45
CA LEU A 2 -4.81 -12.37 15.50
C LEU A 2 -3.71 -13.09 14.69
N LYS A 3 -2.65 -12.38 14.28
CA LYS A 3 -1.48 -12.97 13.61
C LYS A 3 -0.76 -14.04 14.46
N PHE A 4 -0.67 -13.83 15.78
CA PHE A 4 -0.07 -14.79 16.72
C PHE A 4 -0.93 -16.06 16.86
N LEU A 5 -2.27 -15.90 16.94
CA LEU A 5 -3.21 -17.02 16.95
C LEU A 5 -3.22 -17.81 15.64
N LEU A 6 -3.08 -17.13 14.49
CA LEU A 6 -2.91 -17.81 13.21
C LEU A 6 -1.56 -18.53 13.12
N SER A 7 -0.48 -17.94 13.63
CA SER A 7 0.85 -18.56 13.66
C SER A 7 0.85 -19.90 14.39
N LEU A 8 0.06 -20.04 15.47
CA LEU A 8 -0.10 -21.30 16.22
C LEU A 8 -0.67 -22.47 15.39
N VAL A 9 -1.37 -22.18 14.29
CA VAL A 9 -2.10 -23.17 13.48
C VAL A 9 -1.39 -23.45 12.14
N HIS A 10 -0.29 -22.77 11.83
CA HIS A 10 0.41 -22.98 10.57
C HIS A 10 1.29 -24.24 10.58
N GLY A 11 1.01 -25.16 9.65
CA GLY A 11 1.86 -26.28 9.23
C GLY A 11 2.44 -27.14 10.36
N PHE A 12 3.69 -26.87 10.72
CA PHE A 12 4.45 -27.66 11.70
C PHE A 12 3.98 -27.44 13.15
N GLN A 13 3.52 -26.23 13.50
CA GLN A 13 2.99 -25.94 14.83
C GLN A 13 1.65 -26.62 15.09
N LEU A 14 0.84 -26.85 14.04
CA LEU A 14 -0.38 -27.67 14.14
C LEU A 14 -0.03 -29.10 14.57
N MET A 15 0.97 -29.72 13.92
CA MET A 15 1.39 -31.09 14.24
C MET A 15 1.92 -31.19 15.68
N MET A 16 2.70 -30.20 16.12
CA MET A 16 3.20 -30.13 17.50
C MET A 16 2.09 -29.95 18.53
N ASN A 17 1.09 -29.09 18.26
CA ASN A 17 -0.06 -28.90 19.16
C ASN A 17 -0.91 -30.18 19.27
N VAL A 18 -1.14 -30.88 18.16
CA VAL A 18 -1.83 -32.18 18.18
C VAL A 18 -1.05 -33.21 18.99
N GLY A 19 0.28 -33.25 18.84
CA GLY A 19 1.16 -34.12 19.63
C GLY A 19 1.10 -33.80 21.13
N ALA A 20 1.13 -32.53 21.51
CA ALA A 20 1.00 -32.11 22.90
C ALA A 20 -0.36 -32.53 23.50
N ILE A 21 -1.46 -32.30 22.78
CA ILE A 21 -2.80 -32.71 23.20
C ILE A 21 -2.87 -34.24 23.39
N LEU A 22 -2.28 -35.01 22.48
CA LEU A 22 -2.22 -36.47 22.59
C LEU A 22 -1.49 -36.92 23.87
N CYS A 23 -0.36 -36.29 24.22
CA CYS A 23 0.36 -36.58 25.47
C CYS A 23 -0.50 -36.33 26.72
N PHE A 24 -1.29 -35.24 26.74
CA PHE A 24 -2.21 -34.98 27.85
C PHE A 24 -3.35 -36.00 27.93
N ILE A 25 -3.87 -36.47 26.78
CA ILE A 25 -4.90 -37.51 26.74
C ILE A 25 -4.33 -38.84 27.28
N VAL A 26 -3.13 -39.24 26.85
CA VAL A 26 -2.48 -40.48 27.32
C VAL A 26 -2.21 -40.41 28.82
N TYR A 27 -1.72 -39.28 29.33
CA TYR A 27 -1.53 -39.07 30.77
C TYR A 27 -2.84 -39.22 31.57
N GLY A 28 -3.95 -38.70 31.04
CA GLY A 28 -5.27 -38.83 31.65
C GLY A 28 -5.81 -40.26 31.67
N ILE A 29 -5.51 -41.07 30.65
CA ILE A 29 -5.91 -42.49 30.57
C ILE A 29 -5.04 -43.37 31.47
N SER A 30 -3.76 -43.02 31.64
CA SER A 30 -2.80 -43.75 32.48
C SER A 30 -2.88 -43.42 33.98
N ASN A 31 -4.00 -42.86 34.46
CA ASN A 31 -4.21 -42.50 35.87
C ASN A 31 -3.05 -41.71 36.51
N ALA A 32 -2.40 -40.84 35.73
CA ALA A 32 -1.33 -39.96 36.21
C ALA A 32 -0.06 -40.65 36.77
N GLU A 33 0.16 -41.94 36.51
CA GLU A 33 1.34 -42.66 37.02
C GLU A 33 2.64 -42.31 36.28
N ASP A 34 2.54 -41.89 35.01
CA ASP A 34 3.72 -41.57 34.19
C ASP A 34 4.03 -40.07 34.18
N SER A 35 4.95 -39.66 35.05
CA SER A 35 5.46 -38.29 35.11
C SER A 35 6.26 -37.89 33.84
N GLN A 36 6.74 -38.84 33.05
CA GLN A 36 7.53 -38.54 31.84
C GLN A 36 6.62 -38.03 30.71
N THR A 37 5.44 -38.64 30.54
CA THR A 37 4.45 -38.20 29.54
C THR A 37 3.95 -36.77 29.80
N LEU A 38 3.75 -36.40 31.07
CA LEU A 38 3.38 -35.03 31.45
C LEU A 38 4.49 -34.03 31.13
N ALA A 39 5.74 -34.36 31.47
CA ALA A 39 6.89 -33.49 31.20
C ALA A 39 7.08 -33.25 29.70
N LEU A 40 6.90 -34.27 28.87
CA LEU A 40 6.96 -34.16 27.41
C LEU A 40 5.86 -33.24 26.85
N GLY A 41 4.60 -33.39 27.30
CA GLY A 41 3.49 -32.54 26.85
C GLY A 41 3.68 -31.06 27.21
N VAL A 42 4.14 -30.79 28.43
CA VAL A 42 4.45 -29.42 28.88
C VAL A 42 5.62 -28.84 28.07
N MET A 43 6.68 -29.62 27.84
CA MET A 43 7.83 -29.18 27.05
C MET A 43 7.42 -28.82 25.61
N LEU A 44 6.55 -29.61 24.98
CA LEU A 44 6.03 -29.33 23.63
C LEU A 44 5.25 -28.01 23.57
N ILE A 45 4.37 -27.74 24.54
CA ILE A 45 3.63 -26.48 24.60
C ILE A 45 4.60 -25.29 24.74
N VAL A 46 5.60 -25.41 25.61
CA VAL A 46 6.61 -24.35 25.80
C VAL A 46 7.37 -24.07 24.50
N VAL A 47 7.81 -25.12 23.80
CA VAL A 47 8.51 -24.98 22.52
C VAL A 47 7.62 -24.34 21.45
N VAL A 48 6.36 -24.73 21.35
CA VAL A 48 5.40 -24.14 20.41
C VAL A 48 5.19 -22.65 20.69
N PHE A 49 5.05 -22.27 21.97
CA PHE A 49 4.85 -20.88 22.34
C PHE A 49 6.08 -20.01 22.02
N LEU A 50 7.28 -20.49 22.36
CA LEU A 50 8.54 -19.80 22.09
C LEU A 50 8.77 -19.63 20.58
N THR A 51 8.56 -20.69 19.80
CA THR A 51 8.74 -20.65 18.34
C THR A 51 7.71 -19.74 17.67
N SER A 52 6.45 -19.73 18.12
CA SER A 52 5.41 -18.85 17.57
C SER A 52 5.66 -17.37 17.90
N ALA A 53 6.16 -17.08 19.11
CA ALA A 53 6.58 -15.74 19.48
C ALA A 53 7.74 -15.24 18.58
N PHE A 54 8.73 -16.09 18.34
CA PHE A 54 9.86 -15.77 17.46
C PHE A 54 9.42 -15.60 16.00
N GLN A 55 8.54 -16.46 15.50
CA GLN A 55 7.94 -16.37 14.17
C GLN A 55 7.23 -15.03 13.96
N THR A 56 6.34 -14.67 14.91
CA THR A 56 5.58 -13.42 14.86
C THR A 56 6.50 -12.19 14.88
N TYR A 57 7.61 -12.27 15.63
CA TYR A 57 8.60 -11.20 15.67
C TYR A 57 9.37 -11.05 14.35
N GLN A 58 9.74 -12.16 13.70
CA GLN A 58 10.40 -12.13 12.39
C GLN A 58 9.47 -11.65 11.28
N GLU A 59 8.21 -12.09 11.28
CA GLU A 59 7.18 -11.59 10.36
C GLU A 59 6.96 -10.09 10.51
N GLY A 60 6.94 -9.57 11.74
CA GLY A 60 6.85 -8.14 12.00
C GLY A 60 8.03 -7.32 11.46
N LYS A 61 9.23 -7.91 11.37
CA LYS A 61 10.38 -7.28 10.71
C LYS A 61 10.28 -7.31 9.18
N ALA A 62 9.81 -8.43 8.62
CA ALA A 62 9.59 -8.55 7.18
C ALA A 62 8.53 -7.57 6.68
N ASP A 63 7.42 -7.42 7.42
CA ASP A 63 6.36 -6.45 7.11
C ASP A 63 6.91 -5.00 7.11
N LYS A 64 7.77 -4.64 8.07
CA LYS A 64 8.40 -3.31 8.14
C LYS A 64 9.32 -3.03 6.95
N ILE A 65 10.14 -3.99 6.55
CA ILE A 65 11.04 -3.83 5.40
C ILE A 65 10.22 -3.63 4.11
N MET A 66 9.09 -4.33 3.98
CA MET A 66 8.18 -4.14 2.84
C MET A 66 7.46 -2.79 2.88
N GLU A 67 7.08 -2.31 4.06
CA GLU A 67 6.50 -0.97 4.25
C GLU A 67 7.52 0.13 3.92
N GLU A 68 8.78 -0.02 4.36
CA GLU A 68 9.87 0.90 4.04
C GLU A 68 10.22 0.87 2.55
N LEU A 69 10.24 -0.30 1.90
CA LEU A 69 10.38 -0.41 0.46
C LEU A 69 9.21 0.25 -0.28
N ARG A 70 7.97 0.09 0.21
CA ARG A 70 6.80 0.81 -0.33
C ARG A 70 6.94 2.31 -0.17
N ALA A 71 7.47 2.80 0.96
CA ALA A 71 7.71 4.22 1.19
C ALA A 71 8.86 4.77 0.33
N LEU A 72 9.87 3.96 0.02
CA LEU A 72 10.96 4.33 -0.91
C LEU A 72 10.51 4.35 -2.38
N VAL A 73 9.45 3.60 -2.71
CA VAL A 73 8.79 3.59 -4.03
C VAL A 73 7.60 4.56 -4.07
N ALA A 74 7.14 5.06 -2.91
CA ALA A 74 6.07 6.04 -2.86
C ALA A 74 6.59 7.34 -3.46
N ASP A 75 6.01 7.73 -4.59
CA ASP A 75 6.31 9.01 -5.23
C ASP A 75 6.13 10.12 -4.19
N ALA A 76 7.22 10.81 -3.86
CA ALA A 76 7.16 11.95 -2.98
C ALA A 76 6.72 13.17 -3.80
N VAL A 77 5.73 13.91 -3.30
CA VAL A 77 5.08 14.99 -4.02
C VAL A 77 5.27 16.30 -3.27
N TYR A 78 5.57 17.36 -4.00
CA TYR A 78 5.70 18.71 -3.44
C TYR A 78 4.33 19.38 -3.43
N VAL A 79 3.81 19.66 -2.24
CA VAL A 79 2.55 20.38 -2.01
C VAL A 79 2.81 21.76 -1.42
N TYR A 80 1.93 22.71 -1.73
CA TYR A 80 1.91 24.03 -1.10
C TYR A 80 0.89 24.02 0.03
N ARG A 81 1.36 24.02 1.28
CA ARG A 81 0.55 24.06 2.50
C ARG A 81 1.08 25.16 3.41
N ASP A 82 0.18 25.91 4.06
CA ASP A 82 0.53 27.00 4.99
C ASP A 82 1.48 28.08 4.44
N GLY A 83 1.51 28.27 3.12
CA GLY A 83 2.39 29.26 2.47
C GLY A 83 3.81 28.76 2.14
N GLU A 84 4.13 27.50 2.45
CA GLU A 84 5.42 26.89 2.16
C GLU A 84 5.27 25.64 1.28
N ILE A 85 6.35 25.30 0.57
CA ILE A 85 6.42 24.05 -0.21
C ILE A 85 6.91 22.95 0.73
N THR A 86 6.09 21.94 0.95
CA THR A 86 6.42 20.77 1.77
C THR A 86 6.40 19.51 0.91
N GLN A 87 7.38 18.63 1.12
CA GLN A 87 7.39 17.31 0.50
C GLN A 87 6.53 16.37 1.34
N VAL A 88 5.49 15.79 0.73
CA VAL A 88 4.62 14.81 1.37
C VAL A 88 4.58 13.53 0.55
N PRO A 89 4.43 12.37 1.20
CA PRO A 89 4.10 11.12 0.51
C PRO A 89 2.82 11.24 -0.34
N ALA A 90 2.78 10.60 -1.52
CA ALA A 90 1.60 10.68 -2.41
C ALA A 90 0.28 10.21 -1.79
N ASP A 91 0.34 9.31 -0.79
CA ASP A 91 -0.82 8.82 -0.03
C ASP A 91 -1.39 9.84 0.96
N GLN A 92 -0.61 10.87 1.32
CA GLN A 92 -1.04 11.95 2.23
C GLN A 92 -1.60 13.18 1.50
N ILE A 93 -1.77 13.09 0.18
CA ILE A 93 -2.38 14.15 -0.63
C ILE A 93 -3.89 14.18 -0.42
N THR A 94 -4.43 15.38 -0.24
CA THR A 94 -5.85 15.63 -0.01
C THR A 94 -6.44 16.53 -1.09
N VAL A 95 -7.76 16.46 -1.25
CA VAL A 95 -8.48 17.35 -2.17
C VAL A 95 -8.33 18.80 -1.72
N GLY A 96 -7.93 19.67 -2.63
CA GLY A 96 -7.65 21.08 -2.37
C GLY A 96 -6.16 21.42 -2.24
N ASP A 97 -5.28 20.42 -2.11
CA ASP A 97 -3.84 20.66 -2.12
C ASP A 97 -3.38 21.22 -3.48
N ILE A 98 -2.47 22.19 -3.45
CA ILE A 98 -1.78 22.67 -4.64
C ILE A 98 -0.47 21.90 -4.76
N VAL A 99 -0.32 21.12 -5.80
CA VAL A 99 0.87 20.33 -6.09
C VAL A 99 1.72 20.99 -7.16
N GLN A 100 3.04 20.95 -6.95
CA GLN A 100 4.00 21.26 -7.99
C GLN A 100 4.19 20.03 -8.88
N VAL A 101 4.22 20.24 -10.20
CA VAL A 101 4.37 19.17 -11.18
C VAL A 101 5.60 19.40 -12.04
N LYS A 102 6.38 18.35 -12.29
CA LYS A 102 7.61 18.40 -13.08
C LYS A 102 7.69 17.22 -14.05
N ALA A 103 8.35 17.45 -15.18
CA ALA A 103 8.68 16.39 -16.12
C ALA A 103 9.46 15.24 -15.46
N GLY A 104 9.10 14.01 -15.81
CA GLY A 104 9.66 12.78 -15.26
C GLY A 104 8.91 12.23 -14.06
N GLU A 105 8.00 13.01 -13.46
CA GLU A 105 7.18 12.56 -12.34
C GLU A 105 5.85 11.96 -12.82
N LYS A 106 5.37 11.00 -12.03
CA LYS A 106 4.03 10.43 -12.19
C LYS A 106 2.99 11.41 -11.66
N VAL A 107 1.83 11.45 -12.28
CA VAL A 107 0.68 12.23 -11.80
C VAL A 107 0.11 11.55 -10.55
N PRO A 108 0.20 12.16 -9.35
CA PRO A 108 -0.11 11.48 -8.10
C PRO A 108 -1.62 11.35 -7.84
N ALA A 109 -2.39 12.35 -8.26
CA ALA A 109 -3.84 12.45 -8.07
C ALA A 109 -4.45 13.14 -9.31
N ASP A 110 -5.77 13.21 -9.42
CA ASP A 110 -6.36 13.99 -10.51
C ASP A 110 -6.23 15.48 -10.22
N LEU A 111 -5.56 16.20 -11.11
CA LEU A 111 -5.17 17.59 -10.94
C LEU A 111 -5.86 18.47 -11.97
N ARG A 112 -6.31 19.65 -11.52
CA ARG A 112 -6.64 20.76 -12.40
C ARG A 112 -5.44 21.69 -12.49
N ILE A 113 -4.92 21.87 -13.70
CA ILE A 113 -3.73 22.68 -13.94
C ILE A 113 -4.04 24.16 -13.74
N LEU A 114 -3.23 24.83 -12.91
CA LEU A 114 -3.31 26.26 -12.61
C LEU A 114 -2.26 27.04 -13.40
N THR A 115 -1.05 26.50 -13.50
CA THR A 115 0.04 27.07 -14.30
C THR A 115 0.76 25.96 -15.04
N ALA A 116 1.21 26.24 -16.27
CA ALA A 116 1.93 25.28 -17.09
C ALA A 116 2.98 26.00 -17.94
N GLN A 117 4.22 25.51 -17.84
CA GLN A 117 5.36 25.94 -18.65
C GLN A 117 5.79 24.76 -19.52
N ASP A 118 5.28 24.73 -20.76
CA ASP A 118 5.42 23.63 -21.73
C ASP A 118 5.12 22.23 -21.16
N LEU A 119 4.16 22.18 -20.22
CA LEU A 119 3.75 20.96 -19.54
C LEU A 119 3.09 19.99 -20.53
N LYS A 120 3.57 18.76 -20.59
CA LYS A 120 3.00 17.67 -21.39
C LYS A 120 2.78 16.44 -20.54
N VAL A 121 1.70 15.73 -20.79
CA VAL A 121 1.33 14.50 -20.11
C VAL A 121 1.12 13.39 -21.12
N ASN A 122 1.57 12.20 -20.78
CA ASN A 122 1.37 10.99 -21.54
C ASN A 122 0.30 10.12 -20.87
N ASN A 123 -0.77 9.85 -21.62
CA ASN A 123 -1.92 9.11 -21.11
C ASN A 123 -1.89 7.61 -21.45
N ALA A 124 -0.75 7.06 -21.87
CA ALA A 124 -0.63 5.64 -22.24
C ALA A 124 -1.11 4.69 -21.13
N SER A 125 -0.92 5.06 -19.86
CA SER A 125 -1.41 4.27 -18.71
C SER A 125 -2.93 4.13 -18.66
N LEU A 126 -3.68 5.10 -19.21
CA LEU A 126 -5.16 5.10 -19.20
C LEU A 126 -5.76 4.72 -20.55
N THR A 127 -5.20 5.21 -21.66
CA THR A 127 -5.78 5.02 -23.00
C THR A 127 -5.09 3.92 -23.80
N GLY A 128 -3.89 3.48 -23.40
CA GLY A 128 -3.04 2.59 -24.19
C GLY A 128 -2.34 3.30 -25.36
N GLU A 129 -2.62 4.58 -25.60
CA GLU A 129 -2.01 5.36 -26.68
C GLU A 129 -0.83 6.16 -26.18
N ASN A 130 0.34 5.95 -26.78
CA ASN A 130 1.57 6.63 -26.42
C ASN A 130 1.68 7.97 -27.15
N VAL A 131 0.81 8.92 -26.77
CA VAL A 131 0.74 10.26 -27.34
C VAL A 131 0.80 11.29 -26.23
N ASP A 132 1.73 12.24 -26.39
CA ASP A 132 1.91 13.35 -25.47
C ASP A 132 0.91 14.47 -25.76
N ILE A 133 0.17 14.88 -24.74
CA ILE A 133 -0.83 15.95 -24.82
C ILE A 133 -0.33 17.14 -24.02
N LYS A 134 -0.37 18.33 -24.64
CA LYS A 134 0.00 19.58 -23.98
C LYS A 134 -1.08 19.99 -22.97
N LEU A 135 -0.63 20.29 -21.76
CA LEU A 135 -1.46 20.79 -20.67
C LEU A 135 -1.37 22.30 -20.55
N GLY A 136 -2.48 22.92 -20.12
CA GLY A 136 -2.57 24.36 -19.90
C GLY A 136 -3.68 24.72 -18.92
N PRO A 137 -3.70 25.95 -18.39
CA PRO A 137 -4.71 26.37 -17.42
C PRO A 137 -6.10 26.59 -18.02
N ASN A 138 -6.17 26.85 -19.33
CA ASN A 138 -7.42 27.15 -20.01
C ASN A 138 -8.20 25.87 -20.33
N ALA A 139 -9.48 25.87 -19.99
CA ALA A 139 -10.39 24.80 -20.35
C ALA A 139 -10.74 24.89 -21.85
N ASN A 140 -10.14 24.01 -22.65
CA ASN A 140 -10.30 24.03 -24.11
C ASN A 140 -11.41 23.11 -24.62
N HIS A 141 -11.92 22.19 -23.80
CA HIS A 141 -12.88 21.15 -24.25
C HIS A 141 -14.05 20.98 -23.26
N LYS A 142 -15.24 20.67 -23.79
CA LYS A 142 -16.44 20.38 -22.99
C LYS A 142 -16.40 19.02 -22.29
N ARG A 143 -15.62 18.06 -22.81
CA ARG A 143 -15.50 16.70 -22.26
C ARG A 143 -14.30 16.61 -21.34
N LEU A 144 -14.49 16.03 -20.15
CA LEU A 144 -13.42 15.84 -19.16
C LEU A 144 -12.25 14.97 -19.66
N TYR A 145 -12.53 14.00 -20.54
CA TYR A 145 -11.52 13.12 -21.14
C TYR A 145 -10.63 13.79 -22.18
N GLU A 146 -11.12 14.87 -22.82
CA GLU A 146 -10.37 15.64 -23.83
C GLU A 146 -9.81 16.94 -23.24
N ALA A 147 -10.13 17.24 -21.99
CA ALA A 147 -9.72 18.44 -21.29
C ALA A 147 -8.20 18.51 -21.14
N GLN A 148 -7.60 19.57 -21.68
CA GLN A 148 -6.15 19.86 -21.60
C GLN A 148 -5.76 20.60 -20.31
N ASN A 149 -6.72 20.89 -19.44
CA ASN A 149 -6.51 21.50 -18.14
C ASN A 149 -6.59 20.50 -16.98
N ILE A 150 -6.65 19.20 -17.29
CA ILE A 150 -6.75 18.13 -16.32
C ILE A 150 -5.61 17.14 -16.54
N ALA A 151 -4.80 16.93 -15.50
CA ALA A 151 -3.87 15.80 -15.43
C ALA A 151 -4.55 14.66 -14.67
N ARG A 152 -4.36 13.42 -15.13
CA ARG A 152 -5.06 12.24 -14.61
C ARG A 152 -4.09 11.36 -13.84
N SER A 153 -4.51 10.87 -12.69
CA SER A 153 -3.75 9.95 -11.85
C SER A 153 -3.33 8.72 -12.65
N GLY A 154 -2.07 8.30 -12.50
CA GLY A 154 -1.51 7.15 -13.23
C GLY A 154 -0.82 7.49 -14.55
N CYS A 155 -1.03 8.68 -15.10
CA CYS A 155 -0.28 9.20 -16.24
C CYS A 155 1.10 9.72 -15.83
N ASN A 156 1.97 10.00 -16.81
CA ASN A 156 3.32 10.53 -16.56
C ASN A 156 3.50 11.89 -17.22
N PHE A 157 4.14 12.84 -16.52
CA PHE A 157 4.54 14.10 -17.11
C PHE A 157 5.81 13.88 -17.94
N THR A 158 5.77 14.21 -19.23
CA THR A 158 6.91 13.98 -20.14
C THR A 158 7.79 15.21 -20.31
N CYS A 159 7.21 16.40 -20.24
CA CYS A 159 7.92 17.66 -20.45
C CYS A 159 7.31 18.78 -19.62
N GLY A 160 8.12 19.80 -19.33
CA GLY A 160 7.69 21.04 -18.69
C GLY A 160 7.54 20.99 -17.17
N THR A 161 7.02 22.08 -16.62
CA THR A 161 6.72 22.25 -15.19
C THR A 161 5.41 23.00 -15.02
N GLY A 162 4.81 22.91 -13.84
CA GLY A 162 3.57 23.62 -13.56
C GLY A 162 3.12 23.48 -12.12
N THR A 163 1.93 23.98 -11.86
CA THR A 163 1.20 23.74 -10.62
C THR A 163 -0.23 23.33 -10.93
N GLY A 164 -0.79 22.47 -10.09
CA GLY A 164 -2.16 22.03 -10.20
C GLY A 164 -2.83 21.89 -8.85
N ILE A 165 -4.13 22.08 -8.80
CA ILE A 165 -4.94 21.80 -7.60
C ILE A 165 -5.53 20.40 -7.69
N VAL A 166 -5.42 19.65 -6.61
CA VAL A 166 -5.99 18.31 -6.49
C VAL A 166 -7.50 18.42 -6.36
N PHE A 167 -8.25 17.75 -7.23
CA PHE A 167 -9.71 17.70 -7.12
C PHE A 167 -10.27 16.31 -6.82
N ALA A 168 -9.50 15.24 -7.06
CA ALA A 168 -9.86 13.87 -6.68
C ALA A 168 -8.63 13.02 -6.35
N THR A 169 -8.74 12.15 -5.35
CA THR A 169 -7.69 11.24 -4.86
C THR A 169 -8.23 9.82 -4.71
N GLY A 170 -7.33 8.81 -4.73
CA GLY A 170 -7.67 7.40 -4.52
C GLY A 170 -8.77 6.88 -5.44
N ASP A 171 -9.77 6.20 -4.85
CA ASP A 171 -10.91 5.59 -5.54
C ASP A 171 -11.78 6.58 -6.33
N HIS A 172 -11.72 7.87 -6.00
CA HIS A 172 -12.49 8.91 -6.67
C HIS A 172 -11.84 9.42 -7.95
N THR A 173 -10.57 9.09 -8.19
CA THR A 173 -9.87 9.45 -9.44
C THR A 173 -10.45 8.73 -10.64
N PHE A 174 -10.18 9.23 -11.85
CA PHE A 174 -10.52 8.52 -13.10
C PHE A 174 -9.96 7.10 -13.11
N PHE A 175 -8.70 6.93 -12.70
CA PHE A 175 -8.06 5.63 -12.62
C PHE A 175 -8.72 4.73 -11.57
N GLY A 176 -9.01 5.26 -10.39
CA GLY A 176 -9.69 4.54 -9.30
C GLY A 176 -11.09 4.06 -9.69
N GLN A 177 -11.86 4.88 -10.40
CA GLN A 177 -13.20 4.51 -10.89
C GLN A 177 -13.14 3.39 -11.94
N ILE A 178 -12.14 3.40 -12.85
CA ILE A 178 -11.94 2.34 -13.84
C ILE A 178 -11.52 1.03 -13.16
N ALA A 179 -10.57 1.10 -12.23
CA ALA A 179 -10.12 -0.06 -11.46
C ALA A 179 -11.27 -0.70 -10.68
N LYS A 180 -12.11 0.11 -10.02
CA LYS A 180 -13.28 -0.38 -9.27
C LYS A 180 -14.36 -1.01 -10.16
N SER A 181 -14.50 -0.55 -11.40
CA SER A 181 -15.53 -1.05 -12.33
C SER A 181 -15.13 -2.35 -13.04
N THR A 182 -13.87 -2.75 -12.96
CA THR A 182 -13.34 -3.97 -13.62
C THR A 182 -13.25 -5.17 -12.66
N VAL A 183 -13.55 -4.96 -11.36
CA VAL A 183 -13.55 -5.99 -10.31
C VAL A 183 -14.97 -6.43 -9.99
#